data_AF-A0A3D5CTS7-F1
#
_entry.id   AF-A0A3D5CTS7-F1
#
_cell.length_a   1.000
_cell.length_b   1.000
_cell.length_c   1.000
_cell.angle_alpha   90.00
_cell.angle_beta   90.00
_cell.angle_gamma   90.00
#
_symmetry.space_group_name_H-M   'P 1'
#
loop_
_entity.id
_entity.type
_entity.pdbx_description
1 polymer ?
#
loop_
_entity_poly.entity_id
_entity_poly.type
_entity_poly.pdbx_seq_one_letter_code
_entity_poly.pdbx_strand_id
1 'polypeptide(L)'
;MLIIYWIFSALLVGVDQLVKWWITDNLALGETKNLIPGILSLNHIRNTGAAWSMLEGKMWFFTIVTLIAVVVILTLMIKNREK
;
A
#
# COMPACT_ATOMS: atom_id res chain seq x y z
N MET A 1 15.39 17.91 6.11
CA MET A 1 14.85 16.62 6.60
C MET A 1 13.48 16.28 6.00
N LEU A 2 12.45 17.13 6.12
CA LEU A 2 11.11 16.84 5.57
C LEU A 2 11.08 16.48 4.08
N ILE A 3 11.83 17.22 3.24
CA ILE A 3 11.89 16.94 1.79
C ILE A 3 12.40 15.54 1.46
N ILE A 4 13.30 14.99 2.28
CA ILE A 4 13.81 13.63 2.11
C ILE A 4 12.67 12.64 2.34
N TYR A 5 11.89 12.80 3.43
CA TYR A 5 10.73 11.94 3.68
C TYR A 5 9.70 12.02 2.55
N TRP A 6 9.46 13.21 1.98
CA TRP A 6 8.55 13.35 0.85
C TRP A 6 9.04 12.63 -0.41
N ILE A 7 10.33 12.75 -0.74
CA ILE A 7 10.94 12.04 -1.85
C ILE A 7 10.86 10.52 -1.64
N PHE A 8 11.21 10.04 -0.44
CA PHE A 8 11.10 8.61 -0.11
C PHE A 8 9.66 8.10 -0.19
N SER A 9 8.68 8.84 0.35
CA SER A 9 7.26 8.48 0.24
C SER A 9 6.80 8.41 -1.22
N ALA A 10 7.18 9.37 -2.06
CA ALA A 10 6.84 9.36 -3.48
C ALA A 10 7.48 8.17 -4.22
N LEU A 11 8.74 7.86 -3.93
CA LEU A 11 9.42 6.69 -4.48
C LEU A 11 8.74 5.39 -4.05
N LEU A 12 8.38 5.25 -2.76
CA LEU A 12 7.67 4.07 -2.25
C LEU A 12 6.31 3.88 -2.91
N VAL A 13 5.53 4.95 -3.09
CA VAL A 13 4.26 4.90 -3.82
C VAL A 13 4.50 4.49 -5.28
N GLY A 14 5.54 5.03 -5.93
CA GLY A 14 5.91 4.64 -7.29
C GLY A 14 6.25 3.16 -7.42
N VAL A 15 7.06 2.62 -6.50
CA VAL A 15 7.41 1.19 -6.46
C VAL A 15 6.19 0.31 -6.16
N ASP A 16 5.34 0.70 -5.21
CA ASP A 16 4.08 -0.02 -4.90
C ASP A 16 3.18 -0.15 -6.14
N GLN A 17 2.97 0.95 -6.86
CA GLN A 17 2.14 0.94 -8.06
C GLN A 17 2.78 0.18 -9.22
N LEU A 18 4.11 0.29 -9.40
CA LEU A 18 4.85 -0.46 -10.42
C LEU A 18 4.70 -1.97 -10.20
N VAL A 19 4.86 -2.44 -8.95
CA VAL A 19 4.71 -3.87 -8.63
C VAL A 19 3.27 -4.32 -8.84
N LYS A 20 2.26 -3.56 -8.40
CA LYS A 20 0.85 -3.88 -8.64
C LYS A 20 0.53 -4.00 -10.13
N TRP A 21 0.98 -3.03 -10.91
CA TRP A 21 0.81 -3.02 -12.36
C TRP A 21 1.44 -4.26 -13.00
N TRP A 22 2.70 -4.56 -12.67
CA TRP A 22 3.42 -5.72 -13.20
C TRP A 22 2.69 -7.04 -12.86
N ILE A 23 2.22 -7.21 -11.61
CA ILE A 23 1.44 -8.39 -11.20
C ILE A 23 0.16 -8.51 -12.02
N THR A 24 -0.60 -7.43 -12.21
CA THR A 24 -1.86 -7.49 -12.95
C THR A 24 -1.70 -7.76 -14.44
N ASP A 25 -0.54 -7.44 -15.02
CA ASP A 25 -0.23 -7.65 -16.43
C ASP A 25 0.39 -9.03 -16.70
N ASN A 26 1.08 -9.62 -15.71
CA ASN A 26 1.88 -10.83 -15.91
C ASN A 26 1.33 -12.09 -15.20
N LEU A 27 0.33 -11.97 -14.33
CA LEU A 27 -0.30 -13.11 -13.65
C LEU A 27 -1.82 -13.05 -13.81
N ALA A 28 -2.44 -14.19 -14.10
CA ALA A 28 -3.90 -14.32 -14.03
C ALA A 28 -4.40 -14.18 -12.59
N LEU A 29 -5.64 -13.73 -12.40
CA LEU A 29 -6.22 -13.64 -11.05
C LEU A 29 -6.27 -15.05 -10.40
N GLY A 30 -5.74 -15.16 -9.19
CA GLY A 30 -5.60 -16.42 -8.47
C GLY A 30 -4.33 -17.21 -8.81
N GLU A 31 -3.51 -16.75 -9.76
CA GLU A 31 -2.24 -17.37 -10.09
C GLU A 31 -1.18 -17.10 -9.01
N THR A 32 -0.37 -18.13 -8.74
CA THR A 32 0.80 -18.08 -7.87
C THR A 32 2.06 -18.38 -8.67
N LYS A 33 3.05 -17.49 -8.61
CA LYS A 33 4.38 -17.67 -9.19
C LYS A 33 5.43 -17.74 -8.09
N ASN A 34 6.15 -18.86 -7.99
CA ASN A 34 7.27 -18.98 -7.05
C ASN A 34 8.43 -18.10 -7.51
N LEU A 35 8.90 -17.20 -6.63
CA LEU A 35 10.07 -16.35 -6.89
C LEU A 35 11.31 -16.93 -6.23
N ILE A 36 11.20 -17.31 -4.96
CA ILE A 36 12.23 -18.04 -4.21
C ILE A 36 11.56 -19.30 -3.67
N PRO A 37 11.84 -20.49 -4.24
CA PRO A 37 11.19 -21.74 -3.84
C PRO A 37 11.25 -21.97 -2.32
N GLY A 38 10.10 -22.20 -1.69
CA GLY A 38 9.99 -22.45 -0.25
C GLY A 38 10.06 -21.21 0.65
N ILE A 39 10.30 -20.01 0.10
CA ILE A 39 10.45 -18.77 0.89
C ILE A 39 9.46 -17.69 0.43
N LEU A 40 9.38 -17.44 -0.89
CA LEU A 40 8.61 -16.32 -1.43
C LEU A 40 7.90 -16.67 -2.74
N SER A 41 6.60 -16.42 -2.77
CA SER A 41 5.76 -16.50 -3.96
C SER A 41 5.01 -15.19 -4.20
N LEU A 42 4.79 -14.89 -5.48
CA LEU A 42 3.96 -13.78 -5.94
C LEU A 42 2.55 -14.32 -6.20
N ASN A 43 1.55 -13.67 -5.65
CA ASN A 43 0.16 -14.09 -5.77
C ASN A 43 -0.68 -12.93 -6.30
N HIS A 44 -1.42 -13.15 -7.38
CA HIS A 44 -2.39 -12.16 -7.85
C HIS A 44 -3.71 -12.38 -7.12
N ILE A 45 -3.88 -11.70 -5.99
CA ILE A 45 -5.10 -11.73 -5.18
C ILE A 45 -5.66 -10.31 -5.09
N ARG A 46 -6.99 -10.19 -5.16
CA ARG A 46 -7.70 -8.92 -4.97
C ARG A 46 -8.40 -8.94 -3.62
N ASN A 47 -8.04 -8.03 -2.73
CA ASN A 47 -8.67 -7.87 -1.43
C ASN A 47 -9.52 -6.59 -1.42
N THR A 48 -10.83 -6.75 -1.29
CA THR A 48 -11.83 -5.66 -1.21
C THR A 48 -12.19 -5.30 0.25
N GLY A 49 -11.49 -5.90 1.21
CA GLY A 49 -11.53 -5.61 2.64
C GLY A 49 -10.16 -5.14 3.18
N ALA A 50 -10.04 -5.06 4.51
CA ALA A 50 -8.77 -4.80 5.19
C ALA A 50 -7.99 -6.11 5.44
N ALA A 51 -7.18 -6.16 6.50
CA ALA A 51 -6.51 -7.40 6.92
C ALA A 51 -7.54 -8.51 7.19
N TRP A 52 -7.23 -9.74 6.75
CA TRP A 52 -8.11 -10.91 6.83
C TRP A 52 -9.51 -10.70 6.20
N SER A 53 -9.59 -9.90 5.13
CA SER A 53 -10.85 -9.53 4.46
C SER A 53 -11.89 -8.86 5.37
N MET A 54 -11.45 -8.31 6.51
CA MET A 54 -12.34 -7.64 7.44
C MET A 54 -13.01 -6.43 6.77
N LEU A 55 -14.34 -6.29 6.99
CA LEU A 55 -15.18 -5.24 6.39
C LEU A 55 -15.14 -5.24 4.84
N GLU A 56 -15.16 -6.41 4.22
CA GLU A 56 -15.23 -6.56 2.76
C GLU A 56 -16.36 -5.73 2.14
N GLY A 57 -16.06 -5.08 1.01
CA GLY A 57 -17.03 -4.28 0.25
C GLY A 57 -17.30 -2.90 0.85
N LYS A 58 -16.63 -2.51 1.94
CA LYS A 58 -16.79 -1.20 2.60
C LYS A 58 -15.70 -0.20 2.20
N MET A 59 -15.34 -0.12 0.92
CA MET A 59 -14.25 0.77 0.44
C MET A 59 -14.44 2.24 0.82
N TRP A 60 -15.68 2.74 0.84
CA TRP A 60 -15.97 4.12 1.27
C TRP A 60 -15.49 4.40 2.70
N PHE A 61 -15.64 3.43 3.60
CA PHE A 61 -15.21 3.53 5.00
C PHE A 61 -13.67 3.64 5.06
N PHE A 62 -12.97 2.77 4.32
CA PHE A 62 -11.51 2.82 4.27
C PHE A 62 -10.96 4.08 3.62
N THR A 63 -11.62 4.61 2.59
CA THR A 63 -11.23 5.90 2.00
C THR A 63 -11.29 7.03 3.03
N ILE A 64 -12.39 7.12 3.80
CA ILE A 64 -12.54 8.14 4.85
C ILE A 64 -11.46 7.98 5.93
N VAL A 65 -11.26 6.76 6.44
CA VAL A 65 -10.24 6.47 7.46
C VAL A 65 -8.83 6.82 6.95
N THR A 66 -8.52 6.49 5.69
CA THR A 66 -7.23 6.82 5.07
C THR A 66 -7.02 8.33 4.97
N LEU A 67 -8.03 9.09 4.55
CA LEU A 67 -7.93 10.55 4.48
C LEU A 67 -7.66 11.16 5.87
N ILE A 68 -8.39 10.70 6.89
CA ILE A 68 -8.18 11.14 8.28
C ILE A 68 -6.76 10.81 8.74
N ALA A 69 -6.31 9.57 8.52
CA ALA A 69 -4.97 9.12 8.91
C ALA A 69 -3.87 9.95 8.23
N VAL A 70 -3.99 10.23 6.93
CA VAL A 70 -3.05 11.09 6.20
C VAL A 70 -3.00 12.48 6.84
N VAL A 71 -4.15 13.13 7.07
CA VAL A 71 -4.20 14.47 7.69
C VAL A 71 -3.53 14.47 9.07
N VAL A 72 -3.83 13.47 9.91
CA VAL A 72 -3.22 13.33 11.24
C VAL A 72 -1.71 13.16 11.14
N ILE A 73 -1.23 12.24 10.30
CA ILE A 73 0.21 11.98 10.12
C ILE A 73 0.92 13.25 9.64
N LEU A 74 0.38 13.93 8.64
CA LEU A 74 0.96 15.18 8.13
C LEU A 74 1.03 16.27 9.20
N THR A 75 -0.03 16.41 9.99
CA THR A 75 -0.07 17.38 11.09
C THR A 75 0.98 17.05 12.15
N LEU A 76 1.10 15.78 12.54
CA LEU A 76 2.10 15.32 13.51
C LEU A 76 3.53 15.48 12.98
N MET A 77 3.78 15.16 11.71
CA MET A 77 5.08 15.35 11.07
C MET A 77 5.52 16.82 11.06
N ILE A 78 4.60 17.74 10.79
CA ILE A 78 4.90 19.18 10.80
C ILE A 78 5.09 19.68 12.24
N LYS A 79 4.19 19.31 13.16
CA LYS A 79 4.21 19.78 14.55
C LYS A 79 5.44 19.31 15.32
N ASN A 80 5.91 18.09 15.05
CA ASN A 80 7.04 17.49 15.76
C ASN A 80 8.38 17.67 15.01
N ARG A 81 8.45 18.52 13.97
CA ARG A 81 9.64 18.66 13.13
C ARG A 81 10.84 19.34 13.82
N GLU A 82 10.58 20.12 14.87
CA GLU A 82 11.59 20.95 15.59
C GLU A 82 11.78 20.53 17.04
N LYS A 83 11.21 19.38 17.44
CA LYS A 83 11.63 18.68 18.67
C LYS A 83 12.78 17.74 18.32
#